data_AF-A0A9B0U0S7-F1
#
_entry.id   AF-A0A9B0U0S7-F1
#
_cell.length_a   1.000
_cell.length_b   1.000
_cell.length_c   1.000
_cell.angle_alpha   90.00
_cell.angle_beta   90.00
_cell.angle_gamma   90.00
#
_symmetry.space_group_name_H-M   'P 1'
#
loop_
_entity.id
_entity.type
_entity.pdbx_description
1 polymer ?
#
loop_
_entity_poly.entity_id
_entity_poly.type
_entity_poly.pdbx_seq_one_letter_code
_entity_poly.pdbx_strand_id
1 'polypeptide(L)'
;MAAWRCVRSLLLLLVVGPASALWGGEGSNPHLQSIFLGRCHDYLKLLSPEEQRDKNCTAIWEAFSVVLDKDPCSVLPSDYDLFINLSRHTIPRDKSLFWENNHLLVTSYSENARRFMPLCDVLYGRVGDFMSWCRQKNASGLDYQSCPTSADCENNPVDSYWKRASIQYSKDSSGVIYVMLNGSDPNGAYPIKG
;
A
#
# COMPACT_ATOMS: atom_id res chain seq x y z
N MET A 1 -18.56 -36.45 62.79
CA MET A 1 -17.42 -35.83 62.09
C MET A 1 -17.26 -36.49 60.74
N ALA A 2 -17.63 -35.79 59.66
CA ALA A 2 -17.11 -36.00 58.29
C ALA A 2 -17.78 -34.95 57.39
N ALA A 3 -17.13 -33.80 57.25
CA ALA A 3 -17.57 -32.74 56.35
C ALA A 3 -17.03 -33.04 54.94
N TRP A 4 -17.92 -33.34 54.00
CA TRP A 4 -17.58 -33.33 52.57
C TRP A 4 -17.45 -31.88 52.09
N ARG A 5 -16.22 -31.46 51.84
CA ARG A 5 -15.92 -30.19 51.17
C ARG A 5 -16.00 -30.39 49.66
N CYS A 6 -17.11 -29.98 49.05
CA CYS A 6 -17.15 -29.69 47.62
C CYS A 6 -16.24 -28.49 47.33
N VAL A 7 -15.08 -28.74 46.74
CA VAL A 7 -14.24 -27.68 46.17
C VAL A 7 -14.91 -27.20 44.89
N ARG A 8 -15.55 -26.03 44.93
CA ARG A 8 -15.97 -25.30 43.73
C ARG A 8 -14.71 -24.73 43.06
N SER A 9 -14.20 -25.42 42.06
CA SER A 9 -13.24 -24.82 41.12
C SER A 9 -13.95 -23.68 40.38
N LEU A 10 -13.67 -22.43 40.76
CA LEU A 10 -13.97 -21.27 39.93
C LEU A 10 -13.01 -21.31 38.73
N LEU A 11 -13.50 -21.76 37.58
CA LEU A 11 -12.85 -21.50 36.30
C LEU A 11 -13.03 -20.00 36.00
N LEU A 12 -12.00 -19.19 36.24
CA LEU A 12 -11.92 -17.83 35.74
C LEU A 12 -11.77 -17.89 34.21
N LEU A 13 -12.90 -17.78 33.50
CA LEU A 13 -12.89 -17.47 32.08
C LEU A 13 -12.37 -16.03 31.92
N LEU A 14 -11.10 -15.89 31.58
CA LEU A 14 -10.57 -14.63 31.07
C LEU A 14 -11.30 -14.32 29.77
N VAL A 15 -12.30 -13.43 29.83
CA VAL A 15 -12.88 -12.81 28.64
C VAL A 15 -11.81 -11.86 28.12
N VAL A 16 -10.95 -12.37 27.23
CA VAL A 16 -10.06 -11.52 26.44
C VAL A 16 -10.96 -10.73 25.50
N GLY A 17 -11.25 -9.48 25.87
CA GLY A 17 -11.92 -8.55 24.97
C GLY A 17 -11.09 -8.38 23.69
N PRO A 18 -11.70 -8.02 22.55
CA PRO A 18 -10.95 -7.75 21.34
C PRO A 18 -9.87 -6.73 21.66
N ALA A 19 -8.62 -7.05 21.30
CA ALA A 19 -7.53 -6.08 21.39
C ALA A 19 -7.98 -4.82 20.65
N SER A 20 -8.09 -3.70 21.36
CA SER A 20 -8.43 -2.43 20.73
C SER A 20 -7.39 -2.15 19.66
N ALA A 21 -7.84 -1.91 18.43
CA ALA A 21 -6.97 -1.40 17.37
C ALA A 21 -6.29 -0.13 17.89
N LEU A 22 -4.97 -0.04 17.70
CA LEU A 22 -4.17 1.12 18.11
C LEU A 22 -4.37 2.28 17.14
N TRP A 23 -4.61 1.97 15.87
CA TRP A 23 -4.65 2.91 14.77
C TRP A 23 -6.00 2.88 14.04
N GLY A 24 -6.32 3.96 13.31
CA GLY A 24 -7.58 4.08 12.58
C GLY A 24 -7.65 3.31 11.25
N GLY A 25 -6.52 2.79 10.75
CA GLY A 25 -6.42 2.17 9.43
C GLY A 25 -6.34 0.64 9.47
N GLU A 26 -6.56 0.01 8.30
CA GLU A 26 -6.42 -1.43 8.13
C GLU A 26 -4.99 -1.90 8.46
N GLY A 27 -4.87 -3.03 9.16
CA GLY A 27 -3.58 -3.65 9.43
C GLY A 27 -2.87 -4.13 8.16
N SER A 28 -1.61 -4.53 8.34
CA SER A 28 -0.78 -5.07 7.28
C SER A 28 -1.45 -6.25 6.57
N ASN A 29 -1.34 -6.33 5.25
CA ASN A 29 -1.88 -7.50 4.54
C ASN A 29 -1.16 -8.79 4.99
N PRO A 30 -1.91 -9.87 5.31
CA PRO A 30 -1.34 -11.20 5.37
C PRO A 30 -0.62 -11.53 4.05
N HIS A 31 0.52 -12.21 4.14
CA HIS A 31 1.27 -12.63 2.94
C HIS A 31 1.80 -11.46 2.07
N LEU A 32 2.00 -10.27 2.66
CA LEU A 32 2.51 -9.04 2.01
C LEU A 32 3.64 -9.33 1.01
N GLN A 33 4.72 -9.99 1.46
CA GLN A 33 5.88 -10.27 0.61
C GLN A 33 5.54 -11.13 -0.62
N SER A 34 4.78 -12.21 -0.44
CA SER A 34 4.44 -13.10 -1.56
C SER A 34 3.47 -12.43 -2.54
N ILE A 35 2.54 -11.61 -2.06
CA ILE A 35 1.64 -10.84 -2.94
C ILE A 35 2.44 -9.82 -3.73
N PHE A 36 3.32 -9.08 -3.07
CA PHE A 36 4.21 -8.10 -3.70
C PHE A 36 5.07 -8.73 -4.80
N LEU A 37 5.77 -9.82 -4.47
CA LEU A 37 6.64 -10.52 -5.42
C LEU A 37 5.84 -11.11 -6.59
N GLY A 38 4.67 -11.71 -6.32
CA GLY A 38 3.79 -12.22 -7.36
C GLY A 38 3.36 -11.13 -8.34
N ARG A 39 2.88 -9.99 -7.82
CA ARG A 39 2.50 -8.82 -8.64
C ARG A 39 3.66 -8.26 -9.43
N CYS A 40 4.85 -8.18 -8.83
CA CYS A 40 6.06 -7.73 -9.53
C CYS A 40 6.37 -8.66 -10.72
N HIS A 41 6.47 -9.97 -10.49
CA HIS A 41 6.79 -10.94 -11.53
C HIS A 41 5.74 -11.00 -12.65
N ASP A 42 4.45 -10.84 -12.32
CA ASP A 42 3.40 -10.75 -13.33
C ASP A 42 3.51 -9.46 -14.15
N TYR A 43 3.82 -8.34 -13.51
CA TYR A 43 4.01 -7.06 -14.20
C TYR A 43 5.20 -7.08 -15.15
N LEU A 44 6.31 -7.74 -14.79
CA LEU A 44 7.49 -7.83 -15.65
C LEU A 44 7.19 -8.46 -17.02
N LYS A 45 6.14 -9.28 -17.14
CA LYS A 45 5.68 -9.86 -18.42
C LYS A 45 5.06 -8.83 -19.37
N LEU A 46 4.70 -7.65 -18.86
CA LEU A 46 4.11 -6.54 -19.61
C LEU A 46 5.14 -5.53 -20.10
N LEU A 47 6.35 -5.56 -19.52
CA LEU A 47 7.44 -4.66 -19.90
C LEU A 47 8.08 -5.07 -21.22
N SER A 48 8.74 -4.10 -21.86
CA SER A 48 9.61 -4.40 -22.99
C SER A 48 10.78 -5.31 -22.54
N PRO A 49 11.35 -6.15 -23.43
CA PRO A 49 12.49 -6.99 -23.09
C PRO A 49 13.70 -6.21 -22.58
N GLU A 50 13.85 -4.94 -22.97
CA GLU A 50 14.90 -4.06 -22.48
C GLU A 50 14.66 -3.65 -21.04
N GLU A 51 13.48 -3.08 -20.74
CA GLU A 51 13.13 -2.65 -19.39
C GLU A 51 13.07 -3.82 -18.40
N GLN A 52 12.68 -5.01 -18.86
CA GLN A 52 12.59 -6.21 -18.03
C GLN A 52 13.97 -6.69 -17.53
N ARG A 53 15.03 -6.57 -18.34
CA ARG A 53 16.37 -7.06 -17.97
C ARG A 53 16.95 -6.34 -16.75
N ASP A 54 16.53 -5.11 -16.53
CA ASP A 54 17.03 -4.26 -15.45
C ASP A 54 16.15 -4.33 -14.18
N LYS A 55 15.18 -5.25 -14.13
CA LYS A 55 14.27 -5.39 -12.98
C LYS A 55 14.55 -6.68 -12.21
N ASN A 56 14.78 -6.51 -10.91
CA ASN A 56 14.92 -7.61 -9.96
C ASN A 56 13.87 -7.47 -8.85
N CYS A 57 12.83 -8.32 -8.90
CA CYS A 57 11.73 -8.25 -7.93
C CYS A 57 12.17 -8.46 -6.48
N THR A 58 13.19 -9.28 -6.23
CA THR A 58 13.75 -9.46 -4.88
C THR A 58 14.41 -8.18 -4.39
N ALA A 59 15.24 -7.54 -5.21
CA ALA A 59 15.88 -6.28 -4.84
C ALA A 59 14.87 -5.13 -4.68
N ILE A 60 13.83 -5.09 -5.52
CA ILE A 60 12.73 -4.13 -5.41
C ILE A 60 11.97 -4.33 -4.09
N TRP A 61 11.69 -5.59 -3.71
CA TRP A 61 11.08 -5.92 -2.42
C TRP A 61 11.98 -5.51 -1.24
N GLU A 62 13.27 -5.84 -1.29
CA GLU A 62 14.22 -5.50 -0.22
C GLU A 62 14.27 -3.98 -0.02
N ALA A 63 14.34 -3.21 -1.10
CA ALA A 63 14.31 -1.75 -1.06
C ALA A 63 12.97 -1.18 -0.54
N PHE A 64 11.85 -1.84 -0.82
CA PHE A 64 10.55 -1.49 -0.23
C PHE A 64 10.52 -1.81 1.27
N SER A 65 11.05 -2.97 1.68
CA SER A 65 10.90 -3.52 3.03
C SER A 65 11.66 -2.74 4.11
N VAL A 66 12.60 -1.86 3.74
CA VAL A 66 13.37 -1.04 4.70
C VAL A 66 12.47 -0.22 5.63
N VAL A 67 11.29 0.16 5.14
CA VAL A 67 10.29 0.92 5.89
C VAL A 67 9.57 0.09 6.95
N LEU A 68 9.58 -1.25 6.81
CA LEU A 68 8.98 -2.19 7.75
C LEU A 68 9.84 -2.35 9.00
N ASP A 69 11.09 -1.87 8.98
CA ASP A 69 11.98 -1.80 10.13
C ASP A 69 11.92 -0.44 10.86
N LYS A 70 11.13 0.52 10.36
CA LYS A 70 10.98 1.86 10.95
C LYS A 70 9.80 1.96 11.91
N ASP A 71 9.85 2.99 12.76
CA ASP A 71 8.67 3.39 13.53
C ASP A 71 7.52 3.75 12.57
N PRO A 72 6.29 3.25 12.81
CA PRO A 72 5.17 3.40 11.87
C PRO A 72 4.66 4.84 11.72
N CYS A 73 5.20 5.81 12.46
CA CYS A 73 4.92 7.24 12.27
C CYS A 73 6.18 8.06 11.91
N SER A 74 7.25 7.38 11.47
CA SER A 74 8.54 7.98 11.14
C SER A 74 9.06 7.56 9.75
N VAL A 75 8.14 7.25 8.82
CA VAL A 75 8.47 6.89 7.43
C VAL A 75 8.25 8.09 6.54
N LEU A 76 9.28 8.50 5.81
CA LEU A 76 9.26 9.63 4.88
C LEU A 76 9.12 9.15 3.44
N PRO A 77 8.59 9.97 2.52
CA PRO A 77 8.58 9.65 1.09
C PRO A 77 9.96 9.30 0.52
N SER A 78 11.03 9.92 1.03
CA SER A 78 12.42 9.66 0.60
C SER A 78 12.92 8.27 1.00
N ASP A 79 12.32 7.61 1.99
CA ASP A 79 12.69 6.24 2.35
C ASP A 79 12.37 5.23 1.24
N TYR A 80 11.47 5.62 0.33
CA TYR A 80 11.11 4.85 -0.85
C TYR A 80 11.95 5.19 -2.10
N ASP A 81 12.97 6.05 -2.00
CA ASP A 81 13.74 6.49 -3.17
C ASP A 81 14.44 5.34 -3.90
N LEU A 82 15.08 4.43 -3.15
CA LEU A 82 15.73 3.26 -3.74
C LEU A 82 14.70 2.33 -4.38
N PHE A 83 13.56 2.09 -3.70
CA PHE A 83 12.46 1.31 -4.23
C PHE A 83 11.98 1.89 -5.58
N ILE A 84 11.74 3.19 -5.65
CA ILE A 84 11.35 3.87 -6.89
C ILE A 84 12.42 3.70 -7.96
N ASN A 85 13.70 3.92 -7.63
CA ASN A 85 14.78 3.81 -8.61
C ASN A 85 14.85 2.41 -9.24
N LEU A 86 14.74 1.35 -8.42
CA LEU A 86 14.80 -0.04 -8.89
C LEU A 86 13.56 -0.48 -9.68
N SER A 87 12.41 0.16 -9.47
CA SER A 87 11.13 -0.22 -10.07
C SER A 87 10.66 0.72 -11.19
N ARG A 88 11.31 1.89 -11.36
CA ARG A 88 10.97 2.87 -12.40
C ARG A 88 11.17 2.30 -13.80
N HIS A 89 10.25 2.65 -14.69
CA HIS A 89 10.29 2.37 -16.12
C HIS A 89 9.54 3.49 -16.86
N THR A 90 9.55 3.47 -18.19
CA THR A 90 8.92 4.53 -18.98
C THR A 90 7.39 4.39 -18.91
N ILE A 91 6.69 5.52 -18.77
CA ILE A 91 5.25 5.60 -18.99
C ILE A 91 5.04 6.05 -20.43
N PRO A 92 4.31 5.31 -21.28
CA PRO A 92 4.10 5.71 -22.66
C PRO A 92 3.41 7.08 -22.74
N ARG A 93 3.83 7.89 -23.72
CA ARG A 93 3.20 9.19 -24.01
C ARG A 93 1.69 9.03 -24.22
N ASP A 94 0.91 10.01 -23.76
CA ASP A 94 -0.56 10.06 -23.89
C ASP A 94 -1.30 8.90 -23.21
N LYS A 95 -0.66 8.18 -22.27
CA LYS A 95 -1.29 7.06 -21.52
C LYS A 95 -1.53 7.34 -20.05
N SER A 96 -1.00 8.43 -19.48
CA SER A 96 -1.18 8.75 -18.07
C SER A 96 -2.64 9.08 -17.74
N LEU A 97 -3.16 8.43 -16.68
CA LEU A 97 -4.53 8.60 -16.19
C LEU A 97 -4.50 8.81 -14.67
N PHE A 98 -4.74 10.05 -14.26
CA PHE A 98 -4.96 10.44 -12.88
C PHE A 98 -6.44 10.27 -12.52
N TRP A 99 -6.75 10.18 -11.23
CA TRP A 99 -8.11 9.99 -10.79
C TRP A 99 -8.32 10.38 -9.34
N GLU A 100 -9.59 10.63 -9.00
CA GLU A 100 -10.07 10.81 -7.63
C GLU A 100 -11.38 10.05 -7.45
N ASN A 101 -11.52 9.39 -6.29
CA ASN A 101 -12.75 8.71 -5.84
C ASN A 101 -13.38 7.72 -6.85
N ASN A 102 -12.56 7.03 -7.65
CA ASN A 102 -13.00 6.12 -8.73
C ASN A 102 -12.08 4.89 -8.94
N HIS A 103 -11.35 4.46 -7.92
CA HIS A 103 -10.27 3.46 -8.05
C HIS A 103 -10.66 2.23 -8.88
N LEU A 104 -11.76 1.55 -8.53
CA LEU A 104 -12.21 0.35 -9.23
C LEU A 104 -12.61 0.60 -10.69
N LEU A 105 -13.23 1.75 -10.96
CA LEU A 105 -13.60 2.13 -12.33
C LEU A 105 -12.35 2.40 -13.16
N VAL A 106 -11.35 3.08 -12.60
CA VAL A 106 -10.07 3.35 -13.27
C VAL A 106 -9.34 2.06 -13.61
N THR A 107 -9.21 1.15 -12.63
CA THR A 107 -8.57 -0.17 -12.83
C THR A 107 -9.30 -1.01 -13.88
N SER A 108 -10.63 -0.96 -13.91
CA SER A 108 -11.43 -1.65 -14.94
C SER A 108 -11.29 -0.99 -16.31
N TYR A 109 -11.31 0.35 -16.35
CA TYR A 109 -11.28 1.12 -17.59
C TYR A 109 -9.92 1.07 -18.29
N SER A 110 -8.83 1.05 -17.53
CA SER A 110 -7.45 0.98 -18.05
C SER A 110 -7.13 -0.37 -18.68
N GLU A 111 -7.82 -1.43 -18.25
CA GLU A 111 -7.63 -2.81 -18.69
C GLU A 111 -6.17 -3.26 -18.62
N ASN A 112 -5.58 -3.16 -17.42
CA ASN A 112 -4.22 -3.62 -17.15
C ASN A 112 -3.18 -3.00 -18.11
N ALA A 113 -3.08 -1.68 -18.11
CA ALA A 113 -2.23 -0.87 -18.98
C ALA A 113 -2.58 -0.89 -20.50
N ARG A 114 -3.59 -1.65 -20.94
CA ARG A 114 -3.91 -1.77 -22.38
C ARG A 114 -4.46 -0.46 -22.97
N ARG A 115 -5.40 0.19 -22.28
CA ARG A 115 -6.04 1.44 -22.74
C ARG A 115 -5.30 2.67 -22.24
N PHE A 116 -5.09 2.72 -20.92
CA PHE A 116 -4.38 3.78 -20.20
C PHE A 116 -3.47 3.13 -19.16
N MET A 117 -2.50 3.87 -18.64
CA MET A 117 -1.57 3.43 -17.61
C MET A 117 -1.70 4.34 -16.39
N PRO A 118 -2.78 4.22 -15.58
CA PRO A 118 -2.88 4.88 -14.28
C PRO A 118 -1.75 4.42 -13.34
N LEU A 119 -1.54 5.12 -12.22
CA LEU A 119 -0.47 4.77 -11.27
C LEU A 119 -0.55 3.31 -10.79
N CYS A 120 -1.75 2.76 -10.56
CA CYS A 120 -1.95 1.35 -10.19
C CYS A 120 -1.53 0.36 -11.29
N ASP A 121 -1.33 0.81 -12.53
CA ASP A 121 -0.85 0.05 -13.68
C ASP A 121 0.62 0.35 -14.05
N VAL A 122 1.35 1.03 -13.17
CA VAL A 122 2.82 1.19 -13.23
C VAL A 122 3.46 0.25 -12.20
N LEU A 123 4.63 -0.35 -12.48
CA LEU A 123 5.24 -1.38 -11.61
C LEU A 123 5.25 -0.97 -10.14
N TYR A 124 5.74 0.24 -9.85
CA TYR A 124 5.86 0.75 -8.50
C TYR A 124 4.54 1.16 -7.86
N GLY A 125 3.44 1.29 -8.59
CA GLY A 125 2.11 1.45 -8.01
C GLY A 125 1.39 0.10 -7.87
N ARG A 126 1.54 -0.78 -8.86
CA ARG A 126 0.91 -2.11 -8.92
C ARG A 126 1.22 -2.96 -7.69
N VAL A 127 2.48 -2.93 -7.24
CA VAL A 127 2.91 -3.74 -6.08
C VAL A 127 2.32 -3.28 -4.74
N GLY A 128 1.89 -2.02 -4.62
CA GLY A 128 1.24 -1.47 -3.43
C GLY A 128 -0.28 -1.27 -3.53
N ASP A 129 -0.87 -1.51 -4.71
CA ASP A 129 -2.29 -1.25 -4.98
C ASP A 129 -3.23 -2.06 -4.06
N PHE A 130 -4.17 -1.40 -3.38
CA PHE A 130 -5.04 -2.03 -2.35
C PHE A 130 -4.29 -2.75 -1.21
N MET A 131 -3.06 -2.34 -0.91
CA MET A 131 -2.29 -2.92 0.20
C MET A 131 -2.06 -1.91 1.32
N SER A 132 -1.98 -2.42 2.54
CA SER A 132 -1.60 -1.74 3.77
C SER A 132 -0.43 -2.48 4.42
N TRP A 133 0.46 -1.74 5.08
CA TRP A 133 1.60 -2.27 5.80
C TRP A 133 2.11 -1.28 6.85
N CYS A 134 2.52 -1.81 8.00
CA CYS A 134 3.26 -1.07 9.01
C CYS A 134 3.91 -2.01 10.02
N ARG A 135 4.97 -1.54 10.66
CA ARG A 135 5.58 -2.21 11.81
C ARG A 135 4.73 -1.99 13.06
N GLN A 136 4.75 -2.96 13.97
CA GLN A 136 4.29 -2.74 15.34
C GLN A 136 5.06 -1.60 15.99
N LYS A 137 4.35 -0.82 16.84
CA LYS A 137 4.95 0.30 17.56
C LYS A 137 6.02 -0.14 18.57
N ASN A 138 5.75 -1.23 19.29
CA ASN A 138 6.56 -1.71 20.41
C ASN A 138 7.26 -3.05 20.14
N ALA A 139 7.29 -3.50 18.89
CA ALA A 139 7.89 -4.77 18.48
C ALA A 139 8.38 -4.70 17.03
N SER A 140 9.17 -5.69 16.61
CA SER A 140 9.76 -5.73 15.27
C SER A 140 8.88 -6.38 14.20
N GLY A 141 7.77 -7.02 14.60
CA GLY A 141 6.85 -7.65 13.67
C GLY A 141 5.97 -6.63 12.92
N LEU A 142 5.31 -7.08 11.87
CA LEU A 142 4.24 -6.32 11.21
C LEU A 142 3.01 -6.24 12.12
N ASP A 143 2.33 -5.10 12.08
CA ASP A 143 1.05 -4.92 12.76
C ASP A 143 -0.07 -5.36 11.81
N TYR A 144 -0.66 -6.52 12.06
CA TYR A 144 -1.80 -7.05 11.30
C TYR A 144 -3.15 -6.60 11.87
N GLN A 145 -3.18 -5.90 13.01
CA GLN A 145 -4.43 -5.45 13.62
C GLN A 145 -4.86 -4.11 13.05
N SER A 146 -3.93 -3.16 12.96
CA SER A 146 -4.21 -1.81 12.48
C SER A 146 -2.93 -1.11 12.03
N CYS A 147 -3.03 -0.13 11.12
CA CYS A 147 -1.93 0.74 10.72
C CYS A 147 -2.33 2.22 10.79
N PRO A 148 -1.38 3.14 11.05
CA PRO A 148 -1.68 4.57 11.16
C PRO A 148 -2.18 5.15 9.84
N THR A 149 -3.20 5.99 9.95
CA THR A 149 -3.74 6.83 8.87
C THR A 149 -3.12 8.23 8.93
N SER A 150 -3.42 9.07 7.94
CA SER A 150 -3.09 10.50 7.97
C SER A 150 -3.63 11.25 9.19
N ALA A 151 -4.73 10.78 9.79
CA ALA A 151 -5.30 11.34 11.01
C ALA A 151 -4.51 10.93 12.27
N ASP A 152 -3.87 9.76 12.25
CA ASP A 152 -3.04 9.26 13.36
C ASP A 152 -1.65 9.92 13.31
N CYS A 153 -1.01 9.95 12.14
CA CYS A 153 0.26 10.63 11.91
C CYS A 153 0.56 10.84 10.42
N GLU A 154 1.20 11.97 10.08
CA GLU A 154 1.50 12.36 8.69
C GLU A 154 2.50 11.45 7.98
N ASN A 155 3.48 10.93 8.72
CA ASN A 155 4.62 10.16 8.20
C ASN A 155 4.42 8.65 8.41
N ASN A 156 3.25 8.15 8.03
CA ASN A 156 2.98 6.71 8.03
C ASN A 156 3.50 6.05 6.73
N PRO A 157 3.76 4.73 6.72
CA PRO A 157 4.35 4.04 5.58
C PRO A 157 3.53 4.15 4.29
N VAL A 158 2.21 3.99 4.38
CA VAL A 158 1.32 3.92 3.21
C VAL A 158 1.18 5.29 2.55
N ASP A 159 0.94 6.35 3.34
CA ASP A 159 0.82 7.70 2.80
C ASP A 159 2.16 8.20 2.24
N SER A 160 3.27 7.93 2.93
CA SER A 160 4.60 8.28 2.43
C SER A 160 4.95 7.56 1.13
N TYR A 161 4.54 6.29 0.99
CA TYR A 161 4.68 5.54 -0.25
C TYR A 161 3.91 6.18 -1.40
N TRP A 162 2.62 6.46 -1.20
CA TRP A 162 1.78 7.04 -2.25
C TRP A 162 2.18 8.48 -2.60
N LYS A 163 2.64 9.29 -1.63
CA LYS A 163 3.28 10.58 -1.89
C LYS A 163 4.47 10.40 -2.83
N ARG A 164 5.37 9.47 -2.53
CA ARG A 164 6.58 9.25 -3.33
C ARG A 164 6.28 8.72 -4.74
N ALA A 165 5.39 7.74 -4.84
CA ALA A 165 4.96 7.13 -6.08
C ALA A 165 4.22 8.14 -6.99
N SER A 166 3.33 8.96 -6.42
CA SER A 166 2.59 9.99 -7.16
C SER A 166 3.49 11.09 -7.69
N ILE A 167 4.49 11.52 -6.91
CA ILE A 167 5.53 12.46 -7.38
C ILE A 167 6.27 11.87 -8.58
N GLN A 168 6.65 10.60 -8.51
CA GLN A 168 7.38 9.95 -9.61
C GLN A 168 6.51 9.83 -10.87
N TYR A 169 5.29 9.35 -10.71
CA TYR A 169 4.33 9.19 -11.80
C TYR A 169 4.03 10.49 -12.53
N SER A 170 3.88 11.57 -11.76
CA SER A 170 3.66 12.91 -12.34
C SER A 170 4.88 13.40 -13.13
N LYS A 171 6.10 13.15 -12.63
CA LYS A 171 7.35 13.53 -13.32
C LYS A 171 7.58 12.74 -14.61
N ASP A 172 7.15 11.48 -14.65
CA ASP A 172 7.38 10.58 -15.78
C ASP A 172 6.24 10.64 -16.82
N SER A 173 5.12 11.27 -16.48
CA SER A 173 3.98 11.44 -17.38
C SER A 173 4.26 12.48 -18.48
N SER A 174 3.77 12.22 -19.69
CA SER A 174 4.00 13.13 -20.83
C SER A 174 2.88 13.08 -21.88
N GLY A 175 2.76 14.15 -22.66
CA GLY A 175 1.72 14.29 -23.69
C GLY A 175 0.38 14.73 -23.09
N VAL A 176 -0.72 14.16 -23.59
CA VAL A 176 -2.07 14.39 -23.06
C VAL A 176 -2.21 13.70 -21.71
N ILE A 177 -2.60 14.49 -20.70
CA ILE A 177 -2.86 14.00 -19.34
C ILE A 177 -4.37 13.84 -19.16
N TYR A 178 -4.80 12.62 -18.83
CA TYR A 178 -6.20 12.32 -18.56
C TYR A 178 -6.47 12.31 -17.06
N VAL A 179 -7.67 12.76 -16.67
CA VAL A 179 -8.11 12.79 -15.28
C VAL A 179 -9.54 12.25 -15.20
N MET A 180 -9.78 11.24 -14.34
CA MET A 180 -11.11 10.68 -14.08
C MET A 180 -11.59 11.08 -12.68
N LEU A 181 -12.54 12.00 -12.63
CA LEU A 181 -13.12 12.51 -11.37
C LEU A 181 -14.53 11.96 -11.15
N ASN A 182 -14.94 11.83 -9.88
CA ASN A 182 -16.26 11.31 -9.52
C ASN A 182 -17.28 12.45 -9.39
N GLY A 183 -18.13 12.62 -10.40
CA GLY A 183 -19.19 13.64 -10.37
C GLY A 183 -20.30 13.38 -9.34
N SER A 184 -20.36 12.18 -8.76
CA SER A 184 -21.34 11.79 -7.74
C SER A 184 -20.78 11.89 -6.31
N ASP A 185 -19.55 12.38 -6.13
CA ASP A 185 -18.97 12.56 -4.82
C ASP A 185 -19.71 13.67 -4.04
N PRO A 186 -20.19 13.42 -2.81
CA PRO A 186 -20.93 14.42 -2.03
C PRO A 186 -20.10 15.66 -1.66
N ASN A 187 -18.77 15.55 -1.64
CA ASN A 187 -17.86 16.66 -1.35
C ASN A 187 -17.39 17.38 -2.62
N GLY A 188 -17.91 16.99 -3.78
CA GLY A 188 -17.54 17.52 -5.09
C GLY A 188 -16.45 16.71 -5.77
N ALA A 189 -16.37 16.84 -7.09
CA ALA A 189 -15.53 15.99 -7.93
C ALA A 189 -14.01 16.19 -7.71
N TYR A 190 -13.58 17.33 -7.17
CA TYR A 190 -12.17 17.66 -6.94
C TYR A 190 -11.92 18.02 -5.48
N PRO A 191 -11.26 17.15 -4.69
CA PRO A 191 -10.88 17.47 -3.33
C PRO A 191 -9.74 18.49 -3.32
N ILE A 192 -9.90 19.57 -2.55
CA ILE A 192 -8.86 20.63 -2.42
C ILE A 192 -7.63 20.12 -1.66
N LYS A 193 -7.82 19.09 -0.82
CA LYS A 193 -6.75 18.38 -0.12
C LYS A 193 -6.87 16.89 -0.47
N GLY A 194 -5.82 16.36 -1.10
CA GLY A 194 -5.59 14.93 -1.31
C GLY A 194 -4.51 14.42 -0.37
#